data_AF-A0A9D1UAE8-F1
#
_entry.id   AF-A0A9D1UAE8-F1
#
_cell.length_a   1.000
_cell.length_b   1.000
_cell.length_c   1.000
_cell.angle_alpha   90.00
_cell.angle_beta   90.00
_cell.angle_gamma   90.00
#
_symmetry.space_group_name_H-M   'P 1'
#
loop_
_entity.id
_entity.type
_entity.pdbx_description
1 polymer ?
#
loop_
_entity_poly.entity_id
_entity_poly.type
_entity_poly.pdbx_seq_one_letter_code
_entity_poly.pdbx_strand_id
1 'polypeptide(L)'
;MARRATILEAYRRRPVPTLTLVGADEFAPDTELPDPAKTGDASPQAVRAVYDALGVDCGLLSSSAAAWFGDARPARFVEAVDSPVTRRLTVGGQSVAVIFFPPLSVGGTRESETPTPKLLAAVLAAADAASDATVRIGVSPWGFEGEYAVRQALEQRFHVLLGAGPGAPFAAEVNAQAPGLLWSRADRDGRSVMVIDLLALPQPGEPFAWEWGLTMQAKEVRLTSDIPSDPRMEAILAEASR
;
A
#
# COMPACT_ATOMS: atom_id res chain seq x y z
N MET A 1 9.63 7.32 11.43
CA MET A 1 9.51 5.84 11.56
C MET A 1 9.16 5.36 12.98
N ALA A 2 9.81 5.82 14.05
CA ALA A 2 9.52 5.33 15.41
C ALA A 2 8.06 5.46 15.85
N ARG A 3 7.40 6.59 15.59
CA ARG A 3 5.96 6.75 15.86
C ARG A 3 5.07 5.82 15.03
N ARG A 4 5.47 5.54 13.79
CA ARG A 4 4.76 4.57 12.93
C ARG A 4 4.82 3.18 13.55
N ALA A 5 5.99 2.77 14.04
CA ALA A 5 6.15 1.50 14.74
C ALA A 5 5.21 1.38 15.95
N THR A 6 5.09 2.44 16.76
CA THR A 6 4.14 2.50 17.89
C THR A 6 2.70 2.22 17.45
N ILE A 7 2.24 2.87 16.37
CA ILE A 7 0.87 2.68 15.86
C ILE A 7 0.68 1.25 15.35
N LEU A 8 1.59 0.75 14.52
CA LEU A 8 1.47 -0.59 13.94
C LEU A 8 1.49 -1.67 15.02
N GLU A 9 2.36 -1.55 16.02
CA GLU A 9 2.43 -2.46 17.15
C GLU A 9 1.15 -2.43 18.00
N ALA A 10 0.56 -1.25 18.21
CA ALA A 10 -0.72 -1.12 18.90
C ALA A 10 -1.87 -1.84 18.17
N TYR A 11 -1.83 -1.92 16.83
CA TYR A 11 -2.78 -2.71 16.04
C TYR A 11 -2.49 -4.21 16.10
N ARG A 12 -1.22 -4.63 15.99
CA ARG A 12 -0.84 -6.05 16.09
C ARG A 12 -1.19 -6.70 17.41
N ARG A 13 -1.17 -5.95 18.51
CA ARG A 13 -1.54 -6.45 19.84
C ARG A 13 -3.04 -6.66 20.04
N ARG A 14 -3.87 -6.15 19.13
CA ARG A 14 -5.31 -6.37 19.19
C ARG A 14 -5.61 -7.82 18.83
N PRO A 15 -6.69 -8.42 19.36
CA PRO A 15 -7.14 -9.75 18.96
C PRO A 15 -7.85 -9.72 17.60
N VAL A 16 -7.37 -8.90 16.66
CA VAL A 16 -7.91 -8.72 15.32
C VAL A 16 -6.80 -8.99 14.31
N PRO A 17 -7.00 -9.92 13.36
CA PRO A 17 -6.02 -10.16 12.30
C PRO A 17 -5.69 -8.86 11.56
N THR A 18 -4.40 -8.52 11.49
CA THR A 18 -3.92 -7.26 10.92
C THR A 18 -2.99 -7.55 9.76
N LEU A 19 -3.16 -6.82 8.66
CA LEU A 19 -2.28 -6.84 7.50
C LEU A 19 -1.62 -5.46 7.35
N THR A 20 -0.28 -5.42 7.31
CA THR A 20 0.51 -4.19 7.11
C THR A 20 1.05 -4.16 5.69
N LEU A 21 0.59 -3.21 4.88
CA LEU A 21 1.02 -3.04 3.50
C LEU A 21 1.79 -1.73 3.31
N VAL A 22 2.77 -1.76 2.41
CA VAL A 22 3.49 -0.57 1.95
C VAL A 22 3.25 -0.39 0.45
N GLY A 23 2.77 0.81 0.09
CA GLY A 23 2.44 1.17 -1.28
C GLY A 23 3.65 1.56 -2.12
N ALA A 24 3.40 2.16 -3.29
CA ALA A 24 4.43 2.78 -4.10
C ALA A 24 4.95 4.08 -3.46
N ASP A 25 6.06 4.60 -3.99
CA ASP A 25 6.66 5.91 -3.67
C ASP A 25 7.08 6.10 -2.20
N GLU A 26 7.31 4.98 -1.51
CA GLU A 26 7.70 4.97 -0.10
C GLU A 26 9.16 5.40 0.09
N PHE A 27 10.04 5.11 -0.86
CA PHE A 27 11.48 5.25 -0.69
C PHE A 27 12.00 6.53 -1.36
N ALA A 28 13.07 7.09 -0.81
CA ALA A 28 13.66 8.33 -1.33
C ALA A 28 14.03 8.30 -2.84
N PRO A 29 14.53 7.18 -3.42
CA PRO A 29 14.75 7.09 -4.87
C PRO A 29 13.48 7.25 -5.72
N ASP A 30 12.30 7.21 -5.10
CA ASP A 30 11.00 7.38 -5.76
C ASP A 30 10.56 8.85 -5.80
N THR A 31 11.22 9.75 -5.05
CA THR A 31 10.87 11.17 -5.00
C THR A 31 11.83 12.03 -5.82
N GLU A 32 11.31 12.84 -6.74
CA GLU A 32 12.10 13.78 -7.57
C GLU A 32 12.78 14.91 -6.76
N LEU A 33 12.38 15.11 -5.51
CA LEU A 33 12.95 16.12 -4.61
C LEU A 33 13.83 15.43 -3.57
N PRO A 34 15.10 15.84 -3.38
CA PRO A 34 15.86 15.42 -2.22
C PRO A 34 15.18 15.99 -0.99
N ASP A 35 14.36 15.16 -0.33
CA ASP A 35 13.84 15.47 0.99
C ASP A 35 14.85 14.95 2.01
N PRO A 36 15.67 15.80 2.67
CA PRO A 36 16.59 15.39 3.72
C PRO A 36 15.90 14.70 4.92
N ALA A 37 14.57 14.73 5.04
CA ALA A 37 13.82 13.92 6.01
C ALA A 37 13.53 12.48 5.51
N LYS A 38 13.59 12.23 4.19
CA LYS A 38 13.53 10.90 3.56
C LYS A 38 14.91 10.37 3.18
N THR A 39 15.85 11.26 2.88
CA THR A 39 17.29 11.01 2.76
C THR A 39 17.98 11.49 4.04
N GLY A 40 17.94 10.67 5.09
CA GLY A 40 19.17 10.57 5.86
C GLY A 40 20.23 9.95 4.95
N ASP A 41 21.52 10.10 5.28
CA ASP A 41 22.62 9.32 4.71
C ASP A 41 22.51 7.79 5.02
N ALA A 42 21.29 7.32 5.31
CA ALA A 42 20.99 5.97 5.72
C ALA A 42 21.24 5.00 4.57
N SER A 43 22.10 4.03 4.82
CA SER A 43 22.39 2.96 3.88
C SER A 43 21.15 2.11 3.57
N PRO A 44 21.10 1.43 2.41
CA PRO A 44 20.09 0.41 2.13
C PRO A 44 19.89 -0.62 3.25
N GLN A 45 20.98 -1.01 3.92
CA GLN A 45 20.96 -1.98 5.02
C GLN A 45 20.23 -1.43 6.26
N ALA A 46 20.49 -0.16 6.59
CA ALA A 46 19.80 0.55 7.65
C ALA A 46 18.29 0.66 7.38
N VAL A 47 17.93 1.08 6.16
CA VAL A 47 16.51 1.19 5.79
C VAL A 47 15.85 -0.19 5.80
N ARG A 48 16.51 -1.23 5.28
CA ARG A 48 16.01 -2.60 5.38
C ARG A 48 15.74 -3.01 6.83
N ALA A 49 16.67 -2.76 7.75
CA ALA A 49 16.50 -3.11 9.16
C ALA A 49 15.26 -2.44 9.78
N VAL A 50 14.97 -1.20 9.39
CA VAL A 50 13.74 -0.49 9.79
C VAL A 50 12.50 -1.21 9.28
N TYR A 51 12.40 -1.54 7.99
CA TYR A 51 11.20 -2.20 7.44
C TYR A 51 11.03 -3.65 7.92
N ASP A 52 12.14 -4.38 8.14
CA ASP A 52 12.12 -5.70 8.75
C ASP A 52 11.58 -5.62 10.19
N ALA A 53 12.00 -4.62 10.97
CA ALA A 53 11.49 -4.39 12.32
C ALA A 53 10.06 -3.84 12.35
N LEU A 54 9.64 -3.11 11.32
CA LEU A 54 8.26 -2.67 11.16
C LEU A 54 7.31 -3.83 10.92
N GLY A 55 7.75 -5.05 10.57
CA GLY A 55 6.86 -6.20 10.39
C GLY A 55 5.84 -6.00 9.27
N VAL A 56 6.28 -5.44 8.13
CA VAL A 56 5.46 -5.27 6.93
C VAL A 56 5.17 -6.63 6.30
N ASP A 57 3.92 -6.90 5.92
CA ASP A 57 3.53 -8.18 5.33
C ASP A 57 3.85 -8.26 3.84
N CYS A 58 3.59 -7.19 3.10
CA CYS A 58 3.97 -7.02 1.70
C CYS A 58 4.23 -5.54 1.40
N GLY A 59 5.16 -5.26 0.49
CA GLY A 59 5.43 -3.91 0.01
C GLY A 59 5.79 -3.86 -1.47
N LEU A 60 5.67 -2.68 -2.08
CA LEU A 60 6.10 -2.43 -3.46
C LEU A 60 7.41 -1.64 -3.46
N LEU A 61 8.33 -2.00 -4.35
CA LEU A 61 9.52 -1.23 -4.69
C LEU A 61 9.35 -0.72 -6.13
N SER A 62 9.62 0.55 -6.37
CA SER A 62 9.89 0.98 -7.75
C SER A 62 11.18 0.31 -8.27
N SER A 63 11.41 0.35 -9.58
CA SER A 63 12.69 -0.10 -10.14
C SER A 63 13.88 0.70 -9.60
N SER A 64 13.71 2.00 -9.33
CA SER A 64 14.74 2.86 -8.73
C SER A 64 15.06 2.45 -7.29
N ALA A 65 14.05 2.22 -6.46
CA ALA A 65 14.22 1.75 -5.09
C ALA A 65 14.85 0.34 -5.07
N ALA A 66 14.38 -0.56 -5.95
CA ALA A 66 14.92 -1.91 -6.06
C ALA A 66 16.40 -1.92 -6.49
N ALA A 67 16.80 -1.01 -7.39
CA ALA A 67 18.19 -0.82 -7.79
C ALA A 67 19.03 -0.23 -6.65
N TRP A 68 18.53 0.79 -5.94
CA TRP A 68 19.20 1.39 -4.79
C TRP A 68 19.43 0.39 -3.65
N PHE A 69 18.45 -0.47 -3.36
CA PHE A 69 18.60 -1.50 -2.34
C PHE A 69 19.63 -2.58 -2.72
N GLY A 70 19.77 -2.92 -4.01
CA GLY A 70 20.62 -4.02 -4.45
C GLY A 70 20.31 -5.32 -3.72
N ASP A 71 21.31 -5.94 -3.10
CA ASP A 71 21.14 -7.17 -2.31
C ASP A 71 20.49 -6.93 -0.93
N ALA A 72 20.35 -5.68 -0.50
CA ALA A 72 19.73 -5.30 0.77
C ALA A 72 18.21 -5.09 0.65
N ARG A 73 17.54 -5.65 -0.36
CA ARG A 73 16.09 -5.55 -0.51
C ARG A 73 15.37 -6.16 0.70
N PRO A 74 14.34 -5.49 1.27
CA PRO A 74 13.49 -6.10 2.29
C PRO A 74 12.76 -7.32 1.72
N ALA A 75 12.83 -8.46 2.41
CA ALA A 75 12.44 -9.76 1.85
C ALA A 75 10.96 -9.86 1.41
N ARG A 76 10.09 -9.05 2.02
CA ARG A 76 8.63 -9.06 1.77
C ARG A 76 8.18 -8.06 0.72
N PHE A 77 9.13 -7.38 0.08
CA PHE A 77 8.84 -6.41 -0.96
C PHE A 77 8.95 -7.05 -2.34
N VAL A 78 8.10 -6.60 -3.26
CA VAL A 78 8.17 -6.96 -4.67
C VAL A 78 8.59 -5.76 -5.49
N GLU A 79 9.44 -6.00 -6.48
CA GLU A 79 9.77 -4.98 -7.46
C GLU A 79 8.60 -4.79 -8.44
N ALA A 80 8.23 -3.54 -8.68
CA ALA A 80 7.30 -3.15 -9.70
C ALA A 80 7.95 -3.43 -11.06
N VAL A 81 7.29 -4.26 -11.86
CA VAL A 81 7.69 -4.64 -13.21
C VAL A 81 6.54 -4.36 -14.16
N ASP A 82 6.71 -4.61 -15.46
CA ASP A 82 5.73 -4.29 -16.52
C ASP A 82 4.44 -5.12 -16.47
N SER A 83 4.26 -5.93 -15.43
CA SER A 83 3.09 -6.79 -15.23
C SER A 83 2.66 -6.81 -13.77
N PRO A 84 1.35 -7.01 -13.48
CA PRO A 84 0.88 -7.08 -12.11
C PRO A 84 1.49 -8.26 -11.35
N VAL A 85 1.86 -8.03 -10.09
CA VAL A 85 2.41 -9.07 -9.22
C VAL A 85 1.40 -9.41 -8.14
N THR A 86 1.01 -10.68 -8.04
CA THR A 86 0.05 -11.14 -7.02
C THR A 86 0.75 -11.85 -5.87
N ARG A 87 0.51 -11.39 -4.64
CA ARG A 87 0.88 -12.06 -3.39
C ARG A 87 -0.37 -12.62 -2.73
N ARG A 88 -0.38 -13.93 -2.48
CA ARG A 88 -1.46 -14.61 -1.75
C ARG A 88 -1.04 -14.80 -0.30
N LEU A 89 -1.90 -14.36 0.61
CA LEU A 89 -1.69 -14.39 2.05
C LEU A 89 -2.88 -15.07 2.74
N THR A 90 -2.64 -15.59 3.93
CA THR A 90 -3.70 -16.05 4.84
C THR A 90 -3.67 -15.17 6.09
N VAL A 91 -4.75 -14.43 6.33
CA VAL A 91 -4.87 -13.48 7.44
C VAL A 91 -6.11 -13.85 8.24
N GLY A 92 -5.93 -14.26 9.50
CA GLY A 92 -7.06 -14.69 10.33
C GLY A 92 -7.83 -15.90 9.77
N GLY A 93 -7.17 -16.76 9.00
CA GLY A 93 -7.80 -17.90 8.31
C GLY A 93 -8.49 -17.54 6.98
N GLN A 94 -8.48 -16.28 6.57
CA GLN A 94 -9.08 -15.81 5.31
C GLN A 94 -8.03 -15.69 4.20
N SER A 95 -8.39 -16.01 2.97
CA SER A 95 -7.51 -15.83 1.81
C SER A 95 -7.54 -14.37 1.34
N VAL A 96 -6.36 -13.77 1.22
CA VAL A 96 -6.20 -12.38 0.76
C VAL A 96 -5.23 -12.38 -0.42
N ALA A 97 -5.65 -11.80 -1.53
CA ALA A 97 -4.78 -11.53 -2.68
C ALA A 97 -4.43 -10.05 -2.73
N VAL A 98 -3.15 -9.73 -2.59
CA VAL A 98 -2.59 -8.39 -2.79
C VAL A 98 -2.00 -8.34 -4.19
N ILE A 99 -2.51 -7.44 -5.03
CA ILE A 99 -2.15 -7.32 -6.44
C ILE A 99 -1.50 -5.96 -6.62
N PHE A 100 -0.19 -5.97 -6.84
CA PHE A 100 0.60 -4.79 -7.11
C PHE A 100 0.49 -4.41 -8.58
N PHE A 101 0.06 -3.17 -8.84
CA PHE A 101 -0.11 -2.69 -10.20
C PHE A 101 1.25 -2.25 -10.77
N PRO A 102 1.51 -2.49 -12.06
CA PRO A 102 2.68 -1.95 -12.76
C PRO A 102 2.61 -0.42 -12.84
N PRO A 103 3.74 0.32 -12.94
CA PRO A 103 3.72 1.79 -13.07
C PRO A 103 3.11 2.26 -14.41
N LEU A 104 2.67 3.53 -14.45
CA LEU A 104 2.22 4.19 -15.68
C LEU A 104 3.43 4.59 -16.51
N SER A 105 4.01 3.66 -17.27
CA SER A 105 5.22 3.81 -18.12
C SER A 105 6.53 3.39 -17.45
N VAL A 106 7.42 2.87 -18.28
CA VAL A 106 8.80 2.49 -17.98
C VAL A 106 9.69 3.50 -18.72
N GLY A 107 10.57 4.22 -18.04
CA GLY A 107 11.67 4.93 -18.70
C GLY A 107 11.57 6.45 -18.87
N GLY A 108 10.94 7.18 -17.96
CA GLY A 108 11.27 8.60 -17.74
C GLY A 108 10.79 9.62 -18.79
N THR A 109 9.74 9.32 -19.57
CA THR A 109 9.01 10.35 -20.33
C THR A 109 7.67 10.63 -19.66
N ARG A 110 7.30 11.91 -19.47
CA ARG A 110 6.05 12.37 -18.82
C ARG A 110 4.89 11.44 -19.15
N GLU A 111 4.46 10.75 -18.12
CA GLU A 111 3.51 9.66 -18.14
C GLU A 111 2.15 10.15 -18.62
N SER A 112 1.43 9.33 -19.38
CA SER A 112 -0.01 9.50 -19.46
C SER A 112 -0.59 9.43 -18.05
N GLU A 113 -1.44 10.37 -17.66
CA GLU A 113 -2.12 10.37 -16.34
C GLU A 113 -3.07 9.17 -16.16
N THR A 114 -3.22 8.29 -17.14
CA THR A 114 -4.19 7.19 -17.15
C THR A 114 -3.54 5.89 -17.68
N PRO A 115 -3.85 4.72 -17.09
CA PRO A 115 -3.39 3.44 -17.62
C PRO A 115 -3.91 3.17 -19.03
N THR A 116 -3.06 2.57 -19.87
CA THR A 116 -3.50 2.08 -21.17
C THR A 116 -4.52 0.95 -21.01
N PRO A 117 -5.43 0.74 -21.99
CA PRO A 117 -6.36 -0.39 -21.94
C PRO A 117 -5.68 -1.76 -21.78
N LYS A 118 -4.48 -1.93 -22.37
CA LYS A 118 -3.68 -3.15 -22.23
C LYS A 118 -3.21 -3.36 -20.79
N LEU A 119 -2.74 -2.29 -20.13
CA LEU A 119 -2.28 -2.33 -18.75
C LEU A 119 -3.44 -2.64 -17.80
N LEU A 120 -4.57 -1.95 -17.98
CA LEU A 120 -5.79 -2.21 -17.22
C LEU A 120 -6.26 -3.66 -17.40
N ALA A 121 -6.32 -4.16 -18.63
CA ALA A 121 -6.71 -5.54 -18.90
C ALA A 121 -5.81 -6.57 -18.18
N ALA A 122 -4.50 -6.32 -18.10
CA ALA A 122 -3.59 -7.18 -17.36
C ALA A 122 -3.89 -7.17 -15.85
N VAL A 123 -4.16 -6.00 -15.26
CA VAL A 123 -4.54 -5.87 -13.85
C VAL A 123 -5.86 -6.58 -13.55
N LEU A 124 -6.87 -6.42 -14.42
CA LEU A 124 -8.15 -7.10 -14.27
C LEU A 124 -8.00 -8.63 -14.39
N ALA A 125 -7.20 -9.11 -15.35
CA ALA A 125 -6.92 -10.53 -15.50
C ALA A 125 -6.21 -11.12 -14.27
N ALA A 126 -5.30 -10.37 -13.63
CA ALA A 126 -4.68 -10.80 -12.38
C ALA A 126 -5.70 -10.90 -11.24
N ALA A 127 -6.68 -10.00 -11.19
CA ALA A 127 -7.78 -10.07 -10.22
C ALA A 127 -8.72 -11.26 -10.48
N ASP A 128 -9.05 -11.53 -11.74
CA ASP A 128 -9.86 -12.69 -12.14
C ASP A 128 -9.16 -14.01 -11.78
N ALA A 129 -7.84 -14.09 -11.98
CA ALA A 129 -7.00 -15.22 -11.57
C ALA A 129 -6.90 -15.38 -10.04
N ALA A 130 -7.32 -14.37 -9.28
CA ALA A 130 -7.41 -14.36 -7.82
C ALA A 130 -8.86 -14.34 -7.31
N SER A 131 -9.83 -14.69 -8.15
CA SER A 131 -11.26 -14.65 -7.82
C SER A 131 -11.67 -15.53 -6.64
N ASP A 132 -10.87 -16.55 -6.32
CA ASP A 132 -11.01 -17.44 -5.16
C ASP A 132 -10.58 -16.81 -3.82
N ALA A 133 -9.90 -15.65 -3.83
CA ALA A 133 -9.55 -14.95 -2.61
C ALA A 133 -10.77 -14.25 -1.99
N THR A 134 -10.95 -14.38 -0.66
CA THR A 134 -11.99 -13.67 0.10
C THR A 134 -11.89 -12.16 -0.13
N VAL A 135 -10.66 -11.61 -0.08
CA VAL A 135 -10.40 -10.19 -0.33
C VAL A 135 -9.33 -10.03 -1.41
N ARG A 136 -9.56 -9.11 -2.34
CA ARG A 136 -8.63 -8.72 -3.42
C ARG A 136 -8.30 -7.25 -3.22
N ILE A 137 -7.04 -6.97 -2.95
CA ILE A 137 -6.50 -5.65 -2.64
C ILE A 137 -5.62 -5.23 -3.80
N GLY A 138 -5.98 -4.17 -4.51
CA GLY A 138 -5.11 -3.52 -5.48
C GLY A 138 -4.18 -2.53 -4.78
N VAL A 139 -2.91 -2.52 -5.13
CA VAL A 139 -1.93 -1.51 -4.70
C VAL A 139 -1.46 -0.77 -5.95
N SER A 140 -1.89 0.47 -6.10
CA SER A 140 -1.78 1.24 -7.33
C SER A 140 -0.79 2.40 -7.20
N PRO A 141 0.20 2.53 -8.11
CA PRO A 141 1.05 3.72 -8.22
C PRO A 141 0.49 4.81 -9.15
N TRP A 142 -0.73 4.66 -9.69
CA TRP A 142 -1.20 5.42 -10.86
C TRP A 142 -1.63 6.87 -10.60
N GLY A 143 -1.53 7.35 -9.35
CA GLY A 143 -2.05 8.66 -9.00
C GLY A 143 -3.59 8.70 -9.00
N PHE A 144 -4.13 9.80 -8.49
CA PHE A 144 -5.58 9.98 -8.35
C PHE A 144 -6.30 9.92 -9.70
N GLU A 145 -5.83 10.67 -10.70
CA GLU A 145 -6.49 10.75 -12.02
C GLU A 145 -6.49 9.38 -12.73
N GLY A 146 -5.38 8.66 -12.68
CA GLY A 146 -5.26 7.35 -13.32
C GLY A 146 -6.12 6.28 -12.66
N GLU A 147 -6.19 6.30 -11.33
CA GLU A 147 -7.08 5.43 -10.55
C GLU A 147 -8.55 5.76 -10.77
N TYR A 148 -8.89 7.06 -10.76
CA TYR A 148 -10.26 7.53 -10.94
C TYR A 148 -10.80 7.17 -12.33
N ALA A 149 -10.01 7.37 -13.37
CA ALA A 149 -10.40 7.10 -14.76
C ALA A 149 -10.78 5.63 -15.04
N VAL A 150 -10.25 4.68 -14.25
CA VAL A 150 -10.56 3.24 -14.40
C VAL A 150 -11.30 2.64 -13.21
N ARG A 151 -11.70 3.47 -12.24
CA ARG A 151 -12.34 3.05 -10.99
C ARG A 151 -13.55 2.12 -11.22
N GLN A 152 -14.40 2.44 -12.19
CA GLN A 152 -15.57 1.61 -12.51
C GLN A 152 -15.19 0.19 -12.94
N ALA A 153 -14.08 0.02 -13.68
CA ALA A 153 -13.61 -1.30 -14.07
C ALA A 153 -13.02 -2.06 -12.88
N LEU A 154 -12.29 -1.35 -12.01
CA LEU A 154 -11.73 -1.93 -10.78
C LEU A 154 -12.82 -2.35 -9.79
N GLU A 155 -13.92 -1.58 -9.69
CA GLU A 155 -15.08 -1.86 -8.83
C GLU A 155 -15.71 -3.23 -9.04
N GLN A 156 -15.58 -3.78 -10.24
CA GLN A 156 -16.17 -5.08 -10.55
C GLN A 156 -15.26 -6.27 -10.18
N ARG A 157 -13.99 -6.02 -9.81
CA ARG A 157 -12.97 -7.07 -9.64
C ARG A 157 -12.24 -6.96 -8.31
N PHE A 158 -12.07 -5.76 -7.76
CA PHE A 158 -11.37 -5.52 -6.51
C PHE A 158 -12.32 -5.18 -5.38
N HIS A 159 -11.92 -5.54 -4.16
CA HIS A 159 -12.65 -5.19 -2.95
C HIS A 159 -12.05 -3.94 -2.30
N VAL A 160 -10.72 -3.80 -2.34
CA VAL A 160 -10.00 -2.63 -1.80
C VAL A 160 -9.00 -2.15 -2.84
N LEU A 161 -8.87 -0.84 -3.00
CA LEU A 161 -7.82 -0.18 -3.79
C LEU A 161 -7.04 0.77 -2.88
N LEU A 162 -5.73 0.55 -2.78
CA LEU A 162 -4.78 1.39 -2.06
C LEU A 162 -3.96 2.16 -3.10
N GLY A 163 -4.27 3.45 -3.24
CA GLY A 163 -3.63 4.33 -4.22
C GLY A 163 -2.44 5.10 -3.64
N ALA A 164 -1.49 5.39 -4.53
CA ALA A 164 -0.27 6.18 -4.29
C ALA A 164 0.00 7.12 -5.48
N GLY A 165 1.16 7.77 -5.53
CA GLY A 165 1.50 8.75 -6.56
C GLY A 165 0.79 10.11 -6.42
N PRO A 166 0.76 10.92 -7.49
CA PRO A 166 0.18 12.26 -7.48
C PRO A 166 -1.30 12.28 -7.07
N GLY A 167 -1.70 13.23 -6.23
CA GLY A 167 -3.08 13.41 -5.80
C GLY A 167 -3.23 13.59 -4.28
N ALA A 168 -4.42 14.00 -3.85
CA ALA A 168 -4.69 14.21 -2.43
C ALA A 168 -4.88 12.88 -1.67
N PRO A 169 -4.45 12.79 -0.40
CA PRO A 169 -4.75 11.64 0.44
C PRO A 169 -6.20 11.71 0.97
N PHE A 170 -6.80 10.54 1.20
CA PHE A 170 -8.09 10.41 1.88
C PHE A 170 -8.24 9.05 2.53
N ALA A 171 -9.01 9.01 3.62
CA ALA A 171 -9.14 7.83 4.45
C ALA A 171 -9.79 6.65 3.71
N ALA A 172 -10.96 6.90 3.15
CA ALA A 172 -11.57 6.01 2.19
C ALA A 172 -12.67 6.74 1.41
N GLU A 173 -12.93 6.27 0.20
CA GLU A 173 -14.08 6.60 -0.61
C GLU A 173 -14.76 5.31 -1.08
N VAL A 174 -16.09 5.36 -1.13
CA VAL A 174 -16.93 4.30 -1.66
C VAL A 174 -17.89 4.93 -2.66
N ASN A 175 -18.05 4.31 -3.83
CA ASN A 175 -18.99 4.78 -4.84
C ASN A 175 -20.42 4.45 -4.40
N ALA A 176 -21.27 5.46 -4.23
CA ALA A 176 -22.65 5.27 -3.79
C ALA A 176 -23.50 4.42 -4.74
N GLN A 177 -23.17 4.41 -6.04
CA GLN A 177 -23.89 3.63 -7.06
C GLN A 177 -23.38 2.19 -7.21
N ALA A 178 -22.11 1.97 -6.85
CA ALA A 178 -21.43 0.68 -6.94
C ALA A 178 -20.47 0.51 -5.76
N PRO A 179 -20.97 0.27 -4.53
CA PRO A 179 -20.17 0.31 -3.30
C PRO A 179 -19.24 -0.90 -3.12
N GLY A 180 -18.93 -1.65 -4.17
CA GLY A 180 -18.10 -2.86 -4.09
C GLY A 180 -16.61 -2.61 -3.87
N LEU A 181 -16.13 -1.37 -4.10
CA LEU A 181 -14.74 -0.98 -3.92
C LEU A 181 -14.58 0.10 -2.85
N LEU A 182 -13.72 -0.21 -1.89
CA LEU A 182 -13.17 0.76 -0.95
C LEU A 182 -11.87 1.29 -1.54
N TRP A 183 -11.84 2.56 -1.92
CA TRP A 183 -10.62 3.22 -2.40
C TRP A 183 -10.02 4.07 -1.29
N SER A 184 -8.72 4.01 -1.08
CA SER A 184 -8.02 4.78 -0.05
C SER A 184 -6.67 5.26 -0.58
N ARG A 185 -6.22 6.44 -0.15
CA ARG A 185 -4.93 7.03 -0.56
C ARG A 185 -4.19 7.59 0.65
N ALA A 186 -2.97 7.11 0.87
CA ALA A 186 -2.12 7.54 1.98
C ALA A 186 -1.38 8.85 1.68
N ASP A 187 -0.96 9.58 2.72
CA ASP A 187 -0.15 10.79 2.58
C ASP A 187 1.25 10.45 2.03
N ARG A 188 1.62 11.09 0.91
CA ARG A 188 2.90 10.87 0.20
C ARG A 188 4.14 11.21 1.03
N ASP A 189 4.00 12.02 2.07
CA ASP A 189 5.14 12.45 2.91
C ASP A 189 5.32 11.51 4.12
N GLY A 190 4.54 10.43 4.20
CA GLY A 190 4.64 9.43 5.28
C GLY A 190 4.27 9.99 6.65
N ARG A 191 3.57 11.13 6.71
CA ARG A 191 3.16 11.81 7.95
C ARG A 191 2.00 11.13 8.64
N SER A 192 1.39 10.13 8.01
CA SER A 192 0.28 9.37 8.56
C SER A 192 0.38 7.88 8.26
N VAL A 193 -0.41 7.11 9.00
CA VAL A 193 -0.71 5.71 8.71
C VAL A 193 -2.18 5.64 8.36
N MET A 194 -2.48 5.05 7.21
CA MET A 194 -3.85 4.76 6.83
C MET A 194 -4.30 3.47 7.51
N VAL A 195 -5.43 3.51 8.21
CA VAL A 195 -6.02 2.34 8.85
C VAL A 195 -7.40 2.10 8.30
N ILE A 196 -7.64 0.87 7.84
CA ILE A 196 -8.91 0.40 7.31
C ILE A 196 -9.30 -0.84 8.12
N ASP A 197 -10.42 -0.76 8.82
CA ASP A 197 -11.01 -1.88 9.55
C ASP A 197 -12.11 -2.49 8.66
N LEU A 198 -11.93 -3.76 8.27
CA LEU A 198 -12.97 -4.53 7.56
C LEU A 198 -13.84 -5.23 8.59
N LEU A 199 -15.05 -4.72 8.81
CA LEU A 199 -15.98 -5.20 9.83
C LEU A 199 -16.79 -6.41 9.35
N ALA A 200 -16.96 -6.52 8.03
CA ALA A 200 -17.49 -7.70 7.34
C ALA A 200 -16.63 -8.00 6.12
N LEU A 201 -16.62 -9.26 5.70
CA LEU A 201 -15.86 -9.70 4.53
C LEU A 201 -16.80 -10.14 3.40
N PRO A 202 -16.43 -9.88 2.13
CA PRO A 202 -17.15 -10.42 0.98
C PRO A 202 -17.27 -11.95 1.06
N GLN A 203 -18.45 -12.46 0.72
CA GLN A 203 -18.67 -13.91 0.57
C GLN A 203 -18.60 -14.31 -0.91
N PRO A 204 -18.00 -15.46 -1.24
CA PRO A 204 -17.94 -15.93 -2.61
C PRO A 204 -19.34 -16.03 -3.26
N GLY A 205 -19.53 -15.38 -4.41
CA GLY A 205 -20.76 -15.44 -5.18
C GLY A 205 -21.89 -14.50 -4.71
N GLU A 206 -21.68 -13.74 -3.63
CA GLU A 206 -22.66 -12.79 -3.12
C GLU A 206 -22.27 -11.34 -3.48
N PRO A 207 -23.23 -10.48 -3.88
CA PRO A 207 -22.98 -9.05 -3.96
C PRO A 207 -22.55 -8.51 -2.60
N PHE A 208 -21.53 -7.63 -2.60
CA PHE A 208 -21.01 -7.05 -1.39
C PHE A 208 -20.92 -5.52 -1.53
N ALA A 209 -21.24 -4.81 -0.44
CA ALA A 209 -21.23 -3.36 -0.37
C ALA A 209 -20.42 -2.88 0.84
N TRP A 210 -19.55 -1.92 0.60
CA TRP A 210 -18.89 -1.16 1.65
C TRP A 210 -19.82 -0.09 2.21
N GLU A 211 -20.06 -0.17 3.51
CA GLU A 211 -20.96 0.72 4.24
C GLU A 211 -20.26 1.15 5.52
N TRP A 212 -20.13 2.47 5.69
CA TRP A 212 -19.46 3.07 6.84
C TRP A 212 -20.13 2.67 8.15
N GLY A 213 -19.34 2.13 9.08
CA GLY A 213 -19.80 1.69 10.40
C GLY A 213 -20.53 0.34 10.41
N LEU A 214 -20.80 -0.25 9.23
CA LEU A 214 -21.45 -1.56 9.11
C LEU A 214 -20.47 -2.61 8.60
N THR A 215 -19.91 -2.42 7.40
CA THR A 215 -18.98 -3.38 6.78
C THR A 215 -17.54 -2.86 6.76
N MET A 216 -17.34 -1.55 6.92
CA MET A 216 -16.00 -0.97 7.03
C MET A 216 -15.93 0.27 7.92
N GLN A 217 -14.72 0.58 8.37
CA GLN A 217 -14.30 1.88 8.85
C GLN A 217 -12.91 2.20 8.29
N ALA A 218 -12.60 3.48 8.13
CA ALA A 218 -11.27 3.92 7.75
C ALA A 218 -10.92 5.25 8.41
N LYS A 219 -9.63 5.46 8.68
CA LYS A 219 -9.11 6.71 9.23
C LYS A 219 -7.65 6.93 8.88
N GLU A 220 -7.29 8.20 8.75
CA GLU A 220 -5.91 8.64 8.72
C GLU A 220 -5.42 8.87 10.16
N VAL A 221 -4.37 8.15 10.58
CA VAL A 221 -3.69 8.41 11.86
C VAL A 221 -2.46 9.26 11.60
N ARG A 222 -2.53 10.56 11.89
CA ARG A 222 -1.39 11.48 11.76
C ARG A 222 -0.35 11.21 12.84
N LEU A 223 0.92 11.16 12.44
CA LEU A 223 2.06 10.88 13.30
C LEU A 223 2.55 12.14 14.01
N THR A 224 1.74 12.67 14.93
CA THR A 224 2.07 13.88 15.72
C THR A 224 2.98 13.57 16.90
N SER A 225 3.46 14.61 17.58
CA SER A 225 4.24 14.50 18.82
C SER A 225 3.53 13.78 19.96
N ASP A 226 2.19 13.69 19.92
CA ASP A 226 1.37 13.04 20.95
C ASP A 226 1.49 11.51 20.91
N ILE A 227 1.93 10.96 19.77
CA ILE A 227 2.25 9.54 19.67
C ILE A 227 3.69 9.35 20.16
N PRO A 228 3.91 8.52 21.21
CA PRO A 228 5.25 8.24 21.68
C PRO A 228 6.05 7.49 20.61
N SER A 229 7.35 7.77 20.53
CA SER A 229 8.27 6.99 19.70
C SER A 229 8.49 5.60 20.28
N ASP A 230 8.50 4.57 19.43
CA ASP A 230 8.86 3.21 19.81
C ASP A 230 10.37 3.14 20.16
N PRO A 231 10.75 2.77 21.39
CA PRO A 231 12.16 2.77 21.82
C PRO A 231 13.06 1.82 21.03
N ARG A 232 12.52 0.68 20.57
CA ARG A 232 13.28 -0.29 19.76
C ARG A 232 13.55 0.29 18.38
N MET A 233 12.56 0.95 17.78
CA MET A 233 12.75 1.60 16.49
C MET A 233 13.71 2.79 16.59
N GLU A 234 13.67 3.57 17.66
CA GLU A 234 14.67 4.63 17.91
C GLU A 234 16.10 4.05 18.00
N ALA A 235 16.29 2.91 18.67
CA ALA A 235 17.59 2.25 18.73
C ALA A 235 18.11 1.83 17.34
N ILE A 236 17.24 1.25 16.50
CA ILE A 236 17.57 0.88 15.12
C ILE A 236 17.95 2.12 14.30
N LEU A 237 17.19 3.21 14.42
CA LEU A 237 17.47 4.46 13.71
C LEU A 237 18.79 5.10 14.17
N ALA A 238 19.11 5.00 15.46
CA ALA A 238 20.37 5.51 16.00
C ALA A 238 21.59 4.71 15.51
N GLU A 239 21.47 3.38 15.39
CA GLU A 239 22.51 2.52 14.79
C GLU A 239 22.67 2.80 13.30
N ALA A 240 21.57 3.02 12.59
CA ALA A 240 21.54 3.39 11.17
C ALA A 240 22.20 4.74 10.84
N SER A 241 22.34 5.62 11.83
CA SER A 241 22.88 6.98 11.66
C SER A 241 24.37 7.10 12.03
N ARG A 242 25.02 5.97 12.37
CA ARG A 242 26.46 5.90 12.71
C ARG A 242 27.27 5.41 11.51
#